data_AF-A0A6L2PRY4-F1
#
_entry.id   AF-A0A6L2PRY4-F1
#
_cell.length_a   1.000
_cell.length_b   1.000
_cell.length_c   1.000
_cell.angle_alpha   90.00
_cell.angle_beta   90.00
_cell.angle_gamma   90.00
#
_symmetry.space_group_name_H-M   'P 1'
#
loop_
_entity.id
_entity.type
_entity.pdbx_description
1 polymer ?
#
loop_
_entity_poly.entity_id
_entity_poly.type
_entity_poly.pdbx_seq_one_letter_code
_entity_poly.pdbx_strand_id
1 'polypeptide(L)' 'MLHTESSNILQYSPFNSSVDPSFWHKLSQVKLDIDKLEEKVRSIWGYYSNAIPPGLTSFLHVDCSAYNT' A
#
# COMPACT_ATOMS: atom_id res chain seq x y z
N MET A 1 9.85 34.28 31.16
CA MET A 1 10.25 32.92 30.75
C MET A 1 8.98 32.20 30.34
N LEU A 2 8.74 32.04 29.04
CA LEU A 2 7.57 31.34 28.52
C LEU A 2 7.78 29.84 28.72
N HIS A 3 6.96 29.21 29.55
CA HIS A 3 6.86 27.76 29.59
C HIS A 3 6.25 27.31 28.27
N THR A 4 7.07 26.77 27.38
CA THR A 4 6.58 26.02 26.22
C THR A 4 6.03 24.70 26.76
N GLU A 5 4.75 24.67 27.12
CA GLU A 5 4.02 23.41 27.26
C GLU A 5 4.13 22.68 25.93
N SER A 6 5.05 21.72 25.87
CA SER A 6 5.14 20.78 24.77
C SER A 6 3.92 19.86 24.87
N SER A 7 2.79 20.33 24.32
CA SER A 7 1.63 19.50 24.06
C SER A 7 2.09 18.32 23.22
N ASN A 8 2.29 17.17 23.87
CA ASN A 8 2.72 15.91 23.23
C ASN A 8 1.55 15.39 22.40
N ILE A 9 1.35 15.99 21.23
CA ILE A 9 0.35 15.57 20.25
C ILE A 9 0.86 14.28 19.64
N LEU A 10 0.10 13.20 19.81
CA LEU A 10 0.39 11.90 19.21
C LEU A 10 0.55 12.05 17.68
N GLN A 11 1.72 11.67 17.17
CA GLN A 11 2.02 11.66 15.74
C GLN A 11 1.93 10.22 15.22
N TYR A 12 1.32 10.06 14.05
CA TYR A 12 1.24 8.78 13.36
C TYR A 12 2.24 8.76 12.20
N SER A 13 2.87 7.61 11.99
CA SER A 13 3.70 7.40 10.80
C SER A 13 2.81 7.29 9.55
N PRO A 14 3.22 7.86 8.40
CA PRO A 14 2.51 7.65 7.15
C PRO A 14 2.53 6.17 6.75
N PHE A 15 1.47 5.76 6.07
CA PHE A 15 1.35 4.43 5.48
C PHE A 15 2.22 4.32 4.23
N ASN A 16 3.02 3.26 4.13
CA ASN A 16 3.88 3.01 2.98
C ASN A 16 3.38 1.80 2.18
N SER A 17 3.63 1.79 0.88
CA SER A 17 3.28 0.67 -0.01
C SER A 17 4.50 0.17 -0.77
N SER A 18 4.61 -1.14 -0.91
CA SER A 18 5.57 -1.84 -1.75
C SER A 18 4.80 -2.60 -2.83
N VAL A 19 5.07 -2.30 -4.10
CA VAL A 19 4.42 -2.96 -5.23
C VAL A 19 5.44 -3.86 -5.92
N ASP A 20 5.18 -5.17 -5.91
CA ASP A 20 6.02 -6.13 -6.63
C ASP A 20 5.82 -6.00 -8.16
N PRO A 21 6.86 -6.17 -8.99
CA PRO A 21 6.72 -6.12 -10.45
C PRO A 21 5.63 -7.03 -11.03
N SER A 22 5.36 -8.18 -10.41
CA SER A 22 4.29 -9.10 -10.82
C SER A 22 2.91 -8.45 -10.81
N PHE A 23 2.67 -7.48 -9.93
CA PHE A 23 1.44 -6.71 -9.89
C PHE A 23 1.22 -5.95 -11.20
N TRP A 24 2.24 -5.27 -11.71
CA TRP A 24 2.15 -4.48 -12.94
C TRP A 24 1.98 -5.36 -14.18
N HIS A 25 2.64 -6.52 -14.20
CA HIS A 25 2.43 -7.52 -15.26
C HIS A 25 0.98 -7.98 -15.29
N LYS A 26 0.39 -8.30 -14.13
CA LYS A 26 -1.01 -8.72 -14.04
C LYS A 26 -1.98 -7.58 -14.38
N LEU A 27 -1.71 -6.37 -13.91
CA LEU A 27 -2.49 -5.18 -14.25
C LEU A 27 -2.53 -4.95 -15.77
N SER A 28 -1.38 -5.11 -16.43
CA SER A 28 -1.28 -4.93 -17.89
C SER A 28 -2.12 -5.96 -18.64
N GLN A 29 -2.08 -7.23 -18.22
CA GLN A 29 -2.96 -8.27 -18.77
C GLN A 29 -4.44 -7.93 -18.55
N VAL A 30 -4.83 -7.57 -17.33
CA VAL A 30 -6.21 -7.20 -17.01
C VAL A 30 -6.68 -6.00 -17.82
N LYS A 31 -5.84 -4.97 -17.97
CA LYS A 31 -6.16 -3.76 -18.73
C LYS A 31 -6.34 -4.06 -20.22
N LEU A 32 -5.46 -4.87 -20.81
CA LEU A 32 -5.52 -5.17 -22.25
C LEU A 32 -6.60 -6.19 -22.60
N ASP A 33 -6.73 -7.25 -21.80
CA ASP A 33 -7.59 -8.39 -22.14
C ASP A 33 -9.03 -8.20 -21.67
N ILE A 34 -9.22 -7.60 -20.49
CA ILE A 34 -10.53 -7.50 -19.84
C ILE A 34 -11.11 -6.09 -19.98
N ASP A 35 -10.40 -5.07 -19.50
CA ASP A 35 -10.93 -3.69 -19.47
C ASP A 35 -10.88 -3.00 -20.83
N LYS A 36 -9.86 -3.30 -21.64
CA LYS A 36 -9.62 -2.69 -22.96
C LYS A 36 -9.63 -1.17 -22.86
N LEU A 37 -10.64 -0.54 -23.46
CA LEU A 37 -10.84 0.91 -23.47
C LEU A 37 -11.64 1.41 -22.26
N GLU A 38 -12.26 0.52 -21.49
CA GLU A 38 -13.05 0.90 -20.33
C GLU A 38 -12.13 1.22 -19.14
N GLU A 39 -12.52 2.22 -18.35
CA GLU A 39 -11.92 2.53 -17.05
C GLU A 39 -12.82 1.98 -15.95
N LYS A 40 -12.43 0.84 -15.38
CA LYS A 40 -13.16 0.17 -14.31
C LYS A 40 -12.37 0.19 -13.01
N VAL A 41 -13.04 0.49 -11.91
CA VAL A 41 -12.49 0.33 -10.57
C VAL A 41 -12.50 -1.16 -10.22
N ARG A 42 -11.37 -1.66 -9.73
CA ARG A 42 -11.21 -3.05 -9.28
C ARG A 42 -10.72 -3.07 -7.85
N SER A 43 -11.40 -3.84 -7.01
CA SER A 43 -10.93 -4.12 -5.66
C SER A 43 -9.69 -5.00 -5.74
N ILE A 44 -8.62 -4.60 -5.06
CA ILE A 44 -7.39 -5.37 -4.92
C ILE A 44 -7.09 -5.59 -3.44
N TRP A 45 -6.39 -6.68 -3.14
CA TRP A 45 -6.00 -7.04 -1.79
C TRP A 45 -4.49 -7.07 -1.64
N GLY A 46 -3.99 -6.80 -0.44
CA GLY A 46 -2.56 -6.78 -0.16
C GLY A 46 -2.25 -7.28 1.23
N TYR A 47 -0.98 -7.51 1.49
CA TYR A 47 -0.48 -8.04 2.74
C TYR A 47 0.20 -6.93 3.53
N TYR A 48 -0.12 -6.83 4.81
CA TYR A 48 0.54 -5.90 5.71
C TYR A 48 0.91 -6.63 6.99
N SER A 49 2.13 -6.40 7.48
CA SER A 49 2.62 -7.02 8.70
C SER A 49 3.26 -5.98 9.62
N ASN A 50 2.89 -6.05 10.90
CA ASN A 50 3.52 -5.27 11.97
C ASN A 50 4.77 -5.98 12.54
N ALA A 51 5.16 -7.16 12.02
CA ALA A 51 6.27 -7.96 12.52
C ALA A 51 7.62 -7.50 11.95
N ILE A 52 7.89 -6.20 11.98
CA ILE A 52 9.10 -5.62 11.41
C ILE A 52 10.06 -5.24 12.55
N PRO A 53 11.38 -5.45 12.38
CA PRO A 53 12.37 -5.02 13.35
C PRO A 53 12.20 -3.54 13.76
N PRO A 54 12.50 -3.20 15.03
CA PRO A 54 12.44 -1.82 15.49
C PRO A 54 13.34 -0.93 14.63
N GLY A 55 12.78 0.17 14.12
CA GLY A 55 13.48 1.13 13.24
C GLY A 55 13.16 1.01 11.75
N LEU A 56 12.35 0.04 11.34
CA LEU A 56 11.87 -0.09 9.96
C LEU A 56 10.35 0.13 9.89
N THR A 57 9.91 0.89 8.89
CA THR A 57 8.49 1.18 8.69
C THR A 57 7.80 0.02 8.00
N SER A 58 6.64 -0.39 8.53
CA SER A 58 5.77 -1.33 7.83
C SER A 58 5.17 -0.75 6.58
N PHE A 59 5.10 -1.61 5.55
CA PHE A 59 4.53 -1.29 4.27
C PHE A 59 3.51 -2.34 3.86
N LEU A 60 2.48 -1.90 3.16
CA LEU A 60 1.54 -2.76 2.45
C LEU A 60 2.22 -3.32 1.21
N HIS A 61 2.39 -4.63 1.17
CA HIS A 61 2.90 -5.34 0.03
C HIS A 61 1.77 -5.79 -0.88
N VAL A 62 1.87 -5.52 -2.18
CA VAL A 62 0.95 -6.00 -3.21
C VAL A 62 1.71 -6.66 -4.34
N ASP A 63 1.24 -7.83 -4.75
CA ASP A 63 1.79 -8.66 -5.83
C ASP A 63 0.68 -9.07 -6.82
N CYS A 64 0.96 -9.97 -7.76
CA CYS A 64 -0.06 -10.43 -8.71
C CYS A 64 -1.27 -11.11 -8.05
N SER A 65 -1.10 -11.68 -6.84
CA SER A 65 -2.20 -12.29 -6.08
C SER A 65 -3.26 -11.26 -5.63
N ALA A 66 -2.93 -9.97 -5.66
CA ALA A 66 -3.84 -8.88 -5.32
C ALA A 66 -5.15 -8.88 -6.15
N TYR A 67 -5.12 -9.48 -7.33
CA TYR A 67 -6.27 -9.61 -8.24
C TYR A 67 -7.05 -10.93 -8.09
N ASN A 68 -6.61 -11.84 -7.22
CA ASN A 68 -7.23 -13.13 -7.00
C ASN A 68 -8.31 -13.00 -5.91
N THR A 69 -9.54 -12.67 -6.32
CA THR A 69 -10.75 -12.66 -5.48
C THR A 69 -11.36 -14.04 -5.35
#